data_AF-S6I229-F1
#
_entry.id   AF-S6I229-F1
#
_cell.length_a   1.000
_cell.length_b   1.000
_cell.length_c   1.000
_cell.angle_alpha   90.00
_cell.angle_beta   90.00
_cell.angle_gamma   90.00
#
_symmetry.space_group_name_H-M   'P 1'
#
loop_
_entity.id
_entity.type
_entity.pdbx_description
1 polymer ?
#
loop_
_entity_poly.entity_id
_entity_poly.type
_entity_poly.pdbx_seq_one_letter_code
_entity_poly.pdbx_strand_id
1 'polypeptide(L)'
;MSVIDQAFAYLVDLAEYLQGDKRINITCADDHYHFGVKADGTLLRYLDDQEKVGLETDIGLIKMALFEGMKGSGAIVVRQYDASQIKIGDFTIVIDYVCGGRLAQNGIRPLTADEMKTAYKIVPEATQFIDMPTNHLLKQHFAKLDALAAQQRQDEKKSNSEDDESNQ
;
A
#
# COMPACT_ATOMS: atom_id res chain seq x y z
N MET A 1 16.58 11.06 -8.47
CA MET A 1 15.18 10.80 -8.04
C MET A 1 14.90 11.71 -6.85
N SER A 2 13.87 12.55 -6.91
CA SER A 2 13.58 13.51 -5.83
C SER A 2 13.15 12.79 -4.55
N VAL A 3 13.24 13.45 -3.39
CA VAL A 3 12.82 12.82 -2.11
C VAL A 3 11.31 12.54 -2.11
N ILE A 4 10.52 13.38 -2.82
CA ILE A 4 9.08 13.17 -3.02
C ILE A 4 8.84 11.92 -3.87
N ASP A 5 9.61 11.71 -4.94
CA ASP A 5 9.48 10.50 -5.77
C ASP A 5 9.87 9.24 -4.99
N GLN A 6 10.84 9.34 -4.07
CA GLN A 6 11.20 8.23 -3.17
C GLN A 6 10.08 7.92 -2.17
N ALA A 7 9.45 8.95 -1.59
CA ALA A 7 8.30 8.78 -0.69
C ALA A 7 7.08 8.20 -1.44
N PHE A 8 6.86 8.63 -2.69
CA PHE A 8 5.80 8.10 -3.53
C PHE A 8 6.06 6.64 -3.93
N ALA A 9 7.28 6.30 -4.33
CA ALA A 9 7.65 4.91 -4.60
C ALA A 9 7.46 4.02 -3.36
N TYR A 10 7.88 4.50 -2.18
CA TYR A 10 7.64 3.78 -0.94
C TYR A 10 6.14 3.59 -0.66
N LEU A 11 5.30 4.58 -0.92
CA LEU A 11 3.84 4.43 -0.80
C LEU A 11 3.29 3.35 -1.74
N VAL A 12 3.78 3.29 -2.98
CA VAL A 12 3.40 2.25 -3.94
C VAL A 12 3.80 0.88 -3.38
N ASP A 13 5.04 0.74 -2.89
CA ASP A 13 5.53 -0.49 -2.26
C ASP A 13 4.65 -0.91 -1.06
N LEU A 14 4.22 0.05 -0.21
CA LEU A 14 3.30 -0.21 0.90
C LEU A 14 1.94 -0.75 0.41
N ALA A 15 1.40 -0.15 -0.65
CA ALA A 15 0.11 -0.51 -1.20
C ALA A 15 0.15 -1.86 -1.91
N GLU A 16 1.23 -2.21 -2.59
CA GLU A 16 1.41 -3.50 -3.27
C GLU A 16 1.69 -4.64 -2.28
N TYR A 17 2.35 -4.35 -1.16
CA TYR A 17 2.62 -5.36 -0.13
C TYR A 17 1.33 -5.90 0.52
N LEU A 18 0.31 -5.05 0.62
CA LEU A 18 -1.00 -5.41 1.16
C LEU A 18 -1.97 -5.80 0.03
N GLN A 19 -2.77 -6.84 0.26
CA GLN A 19 -3.75 -7.31 -0.74
C GLN A 19 -5.09 -6.55 -0.61
N GLY A 20 -6.00 -6.79 -1.56
CA GLY A 20 -7.37 -6.29 -1.46
C GLY A 20 -7.52 -4.77 -1.47
N ASP A 21 -8.68 -4.32 -0.99
CA ASP A 21 -9.03 -2.90 -0.86
C ASP A 21 -8.28 -2.26 0.32
N LYS A 22 -7.70 -1.10 0.05
CA LYS A 22 -6.84 -0.38 0.98
C LYS A 22 -7.28 1.06 1.15
N ARG A 23 -7.03 1.61 2.32
CA ARG A 23 -7.09 3.04 2.61
C ARG A 23 -5.70 3.55 2.92
N ILE A 24 -5.31 4.61 2.23
CA ILE A 24 -4.08 5.36 2.43
C ILE A 24 -4.43 6.64 3.18
N ASN A 25 -3.78 6.83 4.32
CA ASN A 25 -3.87 8.04 5.12
C ASN A 25 -2.50 8.71 5.11
N ILE A 26 -2.44 9.96 4.65
CA ILE A 26 -1.24 10.79 4.75
C ILE A 26 -1.54 11.88 5.77
N THR A 27 -0.81 11.84 6.88
CA THR A 27 -0.91 12.82 7.96
C THR A 27 0.08 13.95 7.71
N CYS A 28 -0.40 15.19 7.79
CA CYS A 28 0.37 16.41 7.73
C CYS A 28 0.24 17.16 9.06
N ALA A 29 0.98 18.26 9.25
CA ALA A 29 0.93 19.04 10.49
C ALA A 29 -0.49 19.54 10.81
N ASP A 30 -1.19 20.05 9.80
CA ASP A 30 -2.50 20.70 9.95
C ASP A 30 -3.63 19.99 9.17
N ASP A 31 -3.33 18.91 8.45
CA ASP A 31 -4.26 18.29 7.50
C ASP A 31 -4.11 16.76 7.42
N HIS A 32 -5.15 16.07 6.96
CA HIS A 32 -5.17 14.62 6.77
C HIS A 32 -5.76 14.30 5.40
N TYR A 33 -4.96 13.66 4.55
CA TYR A 33 -5.39 13.23 3.23
C TYR A 33 -5.77 11.76 3.26
N HIS A 34 -6.93 11.45 2.68
CA HIS A 34 -7.48 10.10 2.58
C HIS A 34 -7.65 9.69 1.13
N PHE A 35 -7.03 8.58 0.77
CA PHE A 35 -7.18 7.94 -0.54
C PHE A 35 -7.57 6.48 -0.33
N GLY A 36 -8.25 5.89 -1.30
CA GLY A 36 -8.52 4.46 -1.35
C GLY A 36 -7.81 3.85 -2.54
N VAL A 37 -7.48 2.56 -2.47
CA VAL A 37 -6.98 1.79 -3.60
C VAL A 37 -7.72 0.48 -3.60
N LYS A 38 -8.45 0.18 -4.66
CA LYS A 38 -9.12 -1.10 -4.84
C LYS A 38 -8.12 -2.22 -5.15
N ALA A 39 -8.54 -3.47 -4.98
CA ALA A 39 -7.74 -4.64 -5.30
C ALA A 39 -7.22 -4.66 -6.76
N ASP A 40 -7.98 -4.08 -7.69
CA ASP A 40 -7.63 -3.97 -9.12
C ASP A 40 -6.68 -2.81 -9.46
N GLY A 41 -6.24 -2.06 -8.45
CA GLY A 41 -5.36 -0.89 -8.60
C GLY A 41 -6.10 0.43 -8.84
N THR A 42 -7.44 0.44 -8.88
CA THR A 42 -8.22 1.67 -9.01
C THR A 42 -7.99 2.59 -7.82
N LEU A 43 -7.45 3.78 -8.08
CA LEU A 43 -7.33 4.85 -7.09
C LEU A 43 -8.72 5.43 -6.80
N LEU A 44 -9.01 5.66 -5.52
CA LEU A 44 -10.21 6.30 -5.03
C LEU A 44 -9.81 7.56 -4.28
N ARG A 45 -10.64 8.59 -4.41
CA ARG A 45 -10.53 9.82 -3.64
C ARG A 45 -11.74 9.98 -2.76
N TYR A 46 -11.51 10.37 -1.51
CA TYR A 46 -12.56 10.76 -0.58
C TYR A 46 -12.66 12.28 -0.57
N LEU A 47 -13.73 12.81 -1.17
CA LEU A 47 -14.13 14.21 -1.09
C LEU A 47 -15.42 14.26 -0.28
N ASP A 48 -15.43 14.96 0.85
CA ASP A 48 -16.62 15.16 1.69
C ASP A 48 -17.35 13.83 2.01
N ASP A 49 -16.58 12.83 2.46
CA ASP A 49 -17.04 11.48 2.82
C ASP A 49 -17.67 10.64 1.68
N GLN A 50 -17.60 11.10 0.42
CA GLN A 50 -18.01 10.32 -0.74
C GLN A 50 -16.82 9.72 -1.49
N GLU A 51 -16.89 8.41 -1.74
CA GLU A 51 -15.94 7.69 -2.58
C GLU A 51 -16.15 8.05 -4.05
N LYS A 52 -15.10 8.54 -4.71
CA LYS A 52 -15.08 8.79 -6.16
C LYS A 52 -13.88 8.10 -6.78
N VAL A 53 -14.02 7.67 -8.04
CA VAL A 53 -12.90 7.18 -8.84
C VAL A 53 -11.89 8.32 -9.03
N GLY A 54 -10.64 8.03 -8.70
CA GLY A 54 -9.54 8.97 -8.84
C GLY A 54 -9.17 9.22 -10.30
N LEU A 55 -8.63 10.40 -10.56
CA LEU A 55 -8.08 10.83 -11.84
C LEU A 55 -6.55 10.78 -11.80
N GLU A 56 -5.90 10.79 -12.97
CA GLU A 56 -4.42 10.86 -13.03
C GLU A 56 -3.86 12.09 -12.30
N THR A 57 -4.62 13.20 -12.28
CA THR A 57 -4.26 14.42 -11.55
C THR A 57 -4.21 14.21 -10.04
N ASP A 58 -4.87 13.18 -9.50
CA ASP A 58 -4.82 12.85 -8.07
C ASP A 58 -3.45 12.27 -7.67
N ILE A 59 -2.64 11.75 -8.60
CA ILE A 59 -1.23 11.43 -8.33
C ILE A 59 -0.47 12.69 -7.91
N GLY A 60 -0.76 13.83 -8.55
CA GLY A 60 -0.20 15.13 -8.18
C GLY A 60 -0.60 15.55 -6.76
N LEU A 61 -1.85 15.28 -6.37
CA LEU A 61 -2.35 15.56 -5.02
C LEU A 61 -1.72 14.65 -3.96
N ILE A 62 -1.51 13.36 -4.27
CA ILE A 62 -0.78 12.46 -3.38
C ILE A 62 0.65 12.97 -3.19
N LYS A 63 1.36 13.33 -4.27
CA LYS A 63 2.72 13.88 -4.18
C LYS A 63 2.77 15.19 -3.39
N MET A 64 1.76 16.06 -3.53
CA MET A 64 1.62 17.28 -2.74
C MET A 64 1.40 16.95 -1.25
N ALA A 65 0.51 16.02 -0.93
CA ALA A 65 0.27 15.58 0.45
C ALA A 65 1.53 15.00 1.09
N LEU A 66 2.31 14.21 0.34
CA LEU A 66 3.61 13.70 0.80
C LEU A 66 4.59 14.85 1.08
N PHE A 67 4.67 15.84 0.17
CA PHE A 67 5.53 17.01 0.35
C PHE A 67 5.15 17.81 1.59
N GLU A 68 3.87 18.07 1.82
CA GLU A 68 3.39 18.77 3.03
C GLU A 68 3.67 17.94 4.30
N GLY A 69 3.44 16.62 4.26
CA GLY A 69 3.75 15.73 5.37
C GLY A 69 5.23 15.74 5.75
N MET A 70 6.13 15.87 4.77
CA MET A 70 7.57 15.97 5.01
C MET A 70 8.00 17.27 5.70
N LYS A 71 7.20 18.35 5.65
CA LYS A 71 7.53 19.61 6.33
C LYS A 71 7.32 19.56 7.85
N GLY A 72 6.43 18.68 8.32
CA GLY A 72 5.92 18.67 9.70
C GLY A 72 6.05 17.34 10.44
N SER A 73 6.94 16.43 10.01
CA SER A 73 7.09 15.07 10.58
C SER A 73 5.84 14.18 10.48
N GLY A 74 5.12 14.32 9.36
CA GLY A 74 3.95 13.53 9.01
C GLY A 74 4.23 12.04 8.82
N ALA A 75 3.20 11.28 8.48
CA ALA A 75 3.28 9.84 8.29
C ALA A 75 2.31 9.37 7.20
N ILE A 76 2.74 8.36 6.47
CA ILE A 76 1.89 7.56 5.59
C ILE A 76 1.46 6.32 6.37
N VAL A 77 0.16 6.02 6.35
CA VAL A 77 -0.38 4.77 6.88
C VAL A 77 -1.28 4.14 5.83
N VAL A 78 -1.05 2.87 5.52
CA VAL A 78 -1.87 2.08 4.61
C VAL A 78 -2.56 1.00 5.43
N ARG A 79 -3.89 0.93 5.35
CA ARG A 79 -4.73 -0.09 5.98
C ARG A 79 -5.39 -0.93 4.91
N GLN A 80 -5.24 -2.24 5.00
CA GLN A 80 -6.05 -3.21 4.28
C GLN A 80 -7.25 -3.58 5.16
N TYR A 81 -8.46 -3.48 4.59
CA TYR A 81 -9.68 -3.93 5.25
C TYR A 81 -9.88 -5.43 5.07
N ASP A 82 -10.47 -6.07 6.08
CA ASP A 82 -10.89 -7.46 6.05
C ASP A 82 -9.74 -8.42 5.65
N ALA A 83 -8.53 -8.10 6.12
CA ALA A 83 -7.30 -8.78 5.69
C ALA A 83 -7.28 -10.26 6.11
N SER A 84 -7.85 -10.58 7.27
CA SER A 84 -8.08 -11.96 7.70
C SER A 84 -9.29 -12.07 8.63
N GLN A 85 -9.75 -13.30 8.86
CA GLN A 85 -10.87 -13.57 9.76
C GLN A 85 -10.54 -14.74 10.68
N ILE A 86 -10.86 -14.60 11.96
CA ILE A 86 -10.77 -15.67 12.95
C ILE A 86 -12.18 -16.00 13.42
N LYS A 87 -12.59 -17.25 13.25
CA LYS A 87 -13.89 -17.74 13.74
C LYS A 87 -13.72 -18.45 15.08
N ILE A 88 -14.40 -17.96 16.12
CA ILE A 88 -14.41 -18.54 17.47
C ILE A 88 -15.86 -18.87 17.84
N GLY A 89 -16.26 -20.13 17.67
CA GLY A 89 -17.66 -20.55 17.80
C GLY A 89 -18.54 -19.84 16.76
N ASP A 90 -19.52 -19.07 17.25
CA ASP A 90 -20.42 -18.26 16.41
C ASP A 90 -19.89 -16.84 16.13
N PHE A 91 -18.74 -16.46 16.70
CA PHE A 91 -18.15 -15.14 16.53
C PHE A 91 -17.15 -15.14 15.37
N THR A 92 -17.22 -14.11 14.51
CA THR A 92 -16.21 -13.81 13.49
C THR A 92 -15.50 -12.53 13.88
N ILE A 93 -14.20 -12.64 14.14
CA ILE A 93 -13.31 -11.49 14.35
C ILE A 93 -12.67 -11.18 13.01
N VAL A 94 -12.92 -9.99 12.49
CA VAL A 94 -12.30 -9.50 11.26
C VAL A 94 -11.08 -8.68 11.63
N ILE A 95 -9.93 -9.02 11.04
CA ILE A 95 -8.64 -8.41 11.34
C ILE A 95 -8.18 -7.59 10.14
N ASP A 96 -7.83 -6.34 10.41
CA ASP A 96 -7.23 -5.45 9.43
C ASP A 96 -5.72 -5.43 9.55
N TYR A 97 -5.04 -5.26 8.42
CA TYR A 97 -3.58 -5.11 8.38
C TYR A 97 -3.21 -3.67 8.15
N VAL A 98 -2.23 -3.16 8.91
CA VAL A 98 -1.77 -1.78 8.84
C VAL A 98 -0.26 -1.72 8.73
N CYS A 99 0.24 -0.98 7.74
CA CYS A 99 1.66 -0.66 7.58
C CYS A 99 1.85 0.84 7.34
N GLY A 100 3.08 1.36 7.49
CA GLY A 100 3.29 2.79 7.29
C GLY A 100 4.74 3.24 7.26
N GLY A 101 4.92 4.53 7.01
CA GLY A 101 6.21 5.20 6.95
C GLY A 101 6.19 6.61 7.54
N ARG A 102 7.23 6.97 8.28
CA ARG A 102 7.47 8.33 8.78
C ARG A 102 8.01 9.19 7.66
N LEU A 103 7.36 10.32 7.41
CA LEU A 103 7.83 11.36 6.51
C LEU A 103 8.75 12.34 7.26
N ALA A 104 9.92 12.61 6.70
CA ALA A 104 10.85 13.60 7.21
C ALA A 104 11.46 14.37 6.02
N GLN A 105 12.00 15.56 6.29
CA GLN A 105 12.62 16.39 5.24
C GLN A 105 13.74 15.67 4.48
N ASN A 106 14.43 14.74 5.14
CA ASN A 106 15.54 13.98 4.58
C ASN A 106 15.15 12.61 4.00
N GLY A 107 13.86 12.22 4.05
CA GLY A 107 13.40 10.96 3.46
C GLY A 107 12.27 10.29 4.22
N ILE A 108 12.09 9.01 3.91
CA ILE A 108 11.07 8.14 4.50
C ILE A 108 11.71 6.95 5.19
N ARG A 109 11.16 6.56 6.35
CA ARG A 109 11.51 5.31 7.05
C ARG A 109 10.26 4.56 7.48
N PRO A 110 10.33 3.23 7.68
CA PRO A 110 9.23 2.49 8.29
C PRO A 110 8.83 3.05 9.65
N LEU A 111 7.53 3.00 9.94
CA LEU A 111 7.00 3.20 11.29
C LEU A 111 7.10 1.89 12.06
N THR A 112 7.36 2.00 13.36
CA THR A 112 7.14 0.89 14.30
C THR A 112 5.66 0.73 14.62
N ALA A 113 5.25 -0.43 15.14
CA ALA A 113 3.89 -0.68 15.63
C ALA A 113 3.36 0.41 16.58
N ASP A 114 4.18 0.90 17.52
CA ASP A 114 3.74 1.94 18.47
C ASP A 114 3.60 3.32 17.83
N GLU A 115 4.45 3.63 16.85
CA GLU A 115 4.28 4.85 16.04
C GLU A 115 3.03 4.78 15.16
N MET A 116 2.72 3.61 14.60
CA MET A 116 1.49 3.40 13.82
C MET A 116 0.24 3.57 14.68
N LYS A 117 0.20 3.01 15.89
CA LYS A 117 -0.91 3.24 16.84
C LYS A 117 -1.12 4.72 17.12
N THR A 118 -0.03 5.46 17.34
CA THR A 118 -0.08 6.91 17.61
C THR A 118 -0.59 7.68 16.39
N ALA A 119 -0.13 7.33 15.20
CA ALA A 119 -0.56 7.96 13.95
C ALA A 119 -2.04 7.67 13.63
N TYR A 120 -2.56 6.52 14.06
CA TYR A 120 -3.91 6.09 13.70
C TYR A 120 -5.04 6.70 14.56
N LYS A 121 -4.74 7.43 15.65
CA LYS A 121 -5.63 8.07 16.65
C LYS A 121 -6.74 7.17 17.26
N ILE A 122 -7.54 6.48 16.44
CA ILE A 122 -8.56 5.49 16.79
C ILE A 122 -8.22 4.18 16.06
N VAL A 123 -7.53 3.28 16.73
CA VAL A 123 -7.21 1.93 16.22
C VAL A 123 -8.41 1.01 16.44
N PRO A 124 -8.97 0.37 15.40
CA PRO A 124 -9.95 -0.70 15.59
C PRO A 124 -9.37 -1.83 16.43
N GLU A 125 -10.16 -2.43 17.32
CA GLU A 125 -9.69 -3.44 18.29
C GLU A 125 -8.99 -4.65 17.65
N ALA A 126 -9.37 -5.02 16.42
CA ALA A 126 -8.77 -6.11 15.66
C ALA A 126 -7.88 -5.58 14.53
N THR A 127 -6.74 -4.98 14.89
CA THR A 127 -5.74 -4.46 13.94
C THR A 127 -4.39 -5.11 14.16
N GLN A 128 -3.80 -5.67 13.10
CA GLN A 128 -2.42 -6.14 13.09
C GLN A 128 -1.52 -5.12 12.41
N PHE A 129 -0.52 -4.66 13.15
CA PHE A 129 0.53 -3.77 12.63
C PHE A 129 1.65 -4.60 12.01
N ILE A 130 1.97 -4.32 10.76
CA ILE A 130 3.01 -5.00 10.01
C ILE A 130 4.18 -4.04 9.83
N ASP A 131 5.33 -4.40 10.43
CA ASP A 131 6.57 -3.69 10.21
C ASP A 131 7.05 -3.95 8.78
N MET A 132 7.25 -2.87 8.01
CA MET A 132 7.78 -3.00 6.66
C MET A 132 9.29 -3.17 6.69
N PRO A 133 9.83 -4.13 5.91
CA PRO A 133 11.27 -4.30 5.83
C PRO A 133 11.90 -3.04 5.20
N THR A 134 12.95 -2.51 5.84
CA THR A 134 13.66 -1.31 5.37
C THR A 134 14.12 -1.46 3.91
N ASN A 135 13.78 -0.50 3.06
CA ASN A 135 14.13 -0.22 1.64
C ASN A 135 14.97 -1.21 0.82
N HIS A 136 16.00 -1.84 1.38
CA HIS A 136 16.85 -2.80 0.69
C HIS A 136 16.15 -4.13 0.37
N LEU A 137 15.19 -4.54 1.20
CA LEU A 137 14.48 -5.81 1.05
C LEU A 137 13.27 -5.73 0.12
N LEU A 138 12.57 -4.59 0.05
CA LEU A 138 11.41 -4.41 -0.83
C LEU A 138 11.81 -4.44 -2.31
N LYS A 139 12.86 -3.70 -2.70
CA LYS A 139 13.42 -3.80 -4.06
C LYS A 139 13.82 -5.21 -4.45
N GLN A 140 14.40 -5.98 -3.51
CA GLN A 140 14.76 -7.37 -3.76
C GLN A 140 13.53 -8.29 -3.82
N HIS A 141 12.49 -7.99 -3.05
CA HIS A 141 11.25 -8.76 -3.01
C HIS A 141 10.41 -8.53 -4.28
N PHE A 142 10.26 -7.28 -4.72
CA PHE A 142 9.59 -6.95 -5.99
C PHE A 142 10.38 -7.45 -7.19
N ALA A 143 11.71 -7.33 -7.20
CA ALA A 143 12.53 -7.94 -8.25
C ALA A 143 12.37 -9.47 -8.33
N LYS A 144 12.15 -10.15 -7.19
CA LYS A 144 11.83 -11.59 -7.16
C LYS A 144 10.43 -11.90 -7.66
N LEU A 145 9.43 -11.09 -7.30
CA LEU A 145 8.06 -11.25 -7.78
C LEU A 145 7.95 -10.98 -9.29
N ASP A 146 8.63 -9.94 -9.79
CA ASP A 146 8.73 -9.64 -11.23
C ASP A 146 9.42 -10.78 -11.99
N ALA A 147 10.50 -11.35 -11.43
CA ALA A 147 11.17 -12.49 -12.01
C ALA A 147 10.26 -13.73 -12.08
N LEU A 148 9.49 -14.01 -11.02
CA LEU A 148 8.51 -15.10 -10.98
C LEU A 148 7.38 -14.89 -12.00
N ALA A 149 6.82 -13.68 -12.09
CA ALA A 149 5.76 -13.34 -13.03
C ALA A 149 6.25 -13.32 -14.49
N ALA A 150 7.51 -12.95 -14.73
CA ALA A 150 8.13 -13.07 -16.06
C ALA A 150 8.33 -14.54 -16.46
N GLN A 151 8.70 -15.39 -15.51
CA GLN A 151 8.90 -16.82 -15.73
C GLN A 151 7.57 -17.53 -16.02
N GLN A 152 6.52 -17.24 -15.25
CA GLN A 152 5.17 -17.79 -15.51
C GLN A 152 4.63 -17.41 -16.89
N ARG A 153 4.85 -16.16 -17.34
CA ARG A 153 4.47 -15.72 -18.70
C ARG A 153 5.27 -16.39 -19.82
N GLN A 154 6.49 -16.87 -19.53
CA GLN A 154 7.28 -17.66 -20.48
C GLN A 154 6.82 -19.12 -20.52
N ASP A 155 6.45 -19.68 -19.37
CA ASP A 155 5.96 -21.05 -19.27
C ASP A 155 4.57 -21.19 -19.91
N GLU A 156 3.67 -20.21 -19.76
CA GLU A 156 2.38 -20.15 -20.47
C GLU A 156 2.53 -19.99 -22.00
N LYS A 157 3.58 -19.29 -22.44
CA LYS A 157 3.89 -19.18 -23.88
C LYS A 157 4.47 -20.48 -24.45
N LYS A 158 5.20 -21.25 -23.63
CA LYS A 158 5.73 -22.56 -24.03
C LYS A 158 4.64 -23.63 -24.07
N SER A 159 3.74 -23.66 -23.08
CA SER A 159 2.62 -24.61 -23.09
C SER A 159 1.70 -24.40 -24.29
N ASN A 160 1.44 -23.15 -24.68
CA ASN A 160 0.65 -22.85 -25.88
C ASN A 160 1.38 -23.12 -27.21
N SER A 161 2.71 -23.24 -27.22
CA SER A 161 3.47 -23.61 -28.42
C SER A 161 3.66 -25.12 -28.58
N GLU A 162 3.61 -25.89 -27.50
CA GLU A 162 3.74 -27.36 -27.55
C GLU A 162 2.42 -28.06 -27.91
N ASP A 163 1.27 -27.42 -27.68
CA ASP A 163 -0.04 -27.96 -28.10
C ASP A 163 -0.33 -27.76 -29.60
N ASP A 164 0.33 -26.81 -30.29
CA ASP A 164 0.09 -26.52 -31.72
C ASP A 164 0.97 -27.36 -32.67
N GLU A 165 2.05 -28.00 -32.19
CA GLU A 165 2.93 -28.87 -33.00
C GLU A 165 2.53 -30.36 -32.99
N SER A 166 1.49 -30.73 -32.25
CA SER A 166 1.06 -32.14 -32.11
C SER A 166 -0.11 -32.55 -33.01
N ASN A 167 -0.57 -31.68 -33.92
CA ASN A 167 -1.74 -31.90 -34.78
C ASN A 167 -1.50 -31.64 -36.29
N GLN A 168 -0.36 -32.10 -36.82
CA GLN A 168 -0.13 -32.26 -38.27
C GLN A 168 0.27 -33.70 -38.63
#